data_AF-B4MZ39-F1
#
_entry.id   AF-B4MZ39-F1
#
_cell.length_a   1.000
_cell.length_b   1.000
_cell.length_c   1.000
_cell.angle_alpha   90.00
_cell.angle_beta   90.00
_cell.angle_gamma   90.00
#
_symmetry.space_group_name_H-M   'P 1'
#
loop_
_entity.id
_entity.type
_entity.pdbx_description
1 polymer ?
#
loop_
_entity_poly.entity_id
_entity_poly.type
_entity_poly.pdbx_seq_one_letter_code
_entity_poly.pdbx_strand_id
1 'polypeptide(L)'
;MPPKKKGKKGKDKEVNKMAMVDRTFYELTITDLNQKLARLRSHVSGLDESNVGLSEKLKEIQDDRTDVAAHLERVLADRNTVIIELEERVVEITKGREEEKRQAEEKITDLEAKYKAMHDQLSSEIKLLNGKLNSLDEFRLQRDVLLAKFDSQEADLKEKEREQKEALYNMEQKAVVEKDALKKEVEQKLLQVSEDFTRSSEIRNAGYTRRLIRENIALQKEIDLLVMSQIKLQQQYNNQKEKHKEMGEQYSALDQIKNELVRNSVNKIKIIEGLTTNYEKLKAKYVEVLRYRKAYEAQQQTEQCDQVKQKDVMGKLRALAKRMEIMTLENKHLVVTHEQHELEILRLRGIIQQIKVTVRDAIIAEKSAKLFPERLIIANLDTPEVIEEVREDAMALCKLTRIDLLSKLMNIVSSHSEELPRTPSIGSIGSATSSLYAPGKMGFMPRKPKPTPYEIFRSEVVDHVVELPDYLQKHREEQKAQERKRVGDECSIIDVEFGTTLYVSSSREDDIIEMEEEPLEEPEGSTSTMSVQQTSTEGSAPPPVLAPLVKEISAEMIPETKSARSIISLNTGITNTSQMYEEGSLGEEEDDFEINLFY
;
A
#
# COMPACT_ATOMS: atom_id res chain seq x y z
N MET A 1 -23.13 236.56 -65.17
CA MET A 1 -23.46 237.99 -65.26
C MET A 1 -23.66 238.56 -63.87
N PRO A 2 -23.04 239.70 -63.54
CA PRO A 2 -23.74 240.77 -62.83
C PRO A 2 -23.74 242.06 -63.73
N PRO A 3 -24.14 243.28 -63.28
CA PRO A 3 -25.50 243.69 -63.64
C PRO A 3 -25.74 245.19 -64.01
N LYS A 4 -26.99 245.46 -64.42
CA LYS A 4 -27.72 246.75 -64.30
C LYS A 4 -27.31 247.94 -65.21
N LYS A 5 -28.22 248.93 -65.22
CA LYS A 5 -28.35 250.03 -66.19
C LYS A 5 -27.87 251.39 -65.63
N LYS A 6 -27.31 252.20 -66.53
CA LYS A 6 -27.44 253.68 -66.65
C LYS A 6 -27.04 254.59 -65.47
N GLY A 7 -26.12 255.51 -65.77
CA GLY A 7 -26.17 256.91 -65.30
C GLY A 7 -26.27 257.88 -66.49
N LYS A 8 -26.76 259.12 -66.28
CA LYS A 8 -26.75 260.22 -67.27
C LYS A 8 -26.77 261.57 -66.55
N LYS A 9 -26.22 262.60 -67.20
CA LYS A 9 -26.22 264.06 -66.90
C LYS A 9 -25.04 264.54 -66.03
N GLY A 10 -24.79 265.84 -66.18
CA GLY A 10 -23.85 266.68 -65.41
C GLY A 10 -24.03 268.15 -65.83
N LYS A 11 -23.29 269.05 -65.17
CA LYS A 11 -23.36 270.54 -65.25
C LYS A 11 -24.65 271.16 -64.67
N ASP A 12 -24.61 272.38 -64.13
CA ASP A 12 -23.56 273.41 -64.17
C ASP A 12 -23.24 274.07 -62.78
N LYS A 13 -22.45 275.15 -62.81
CA LYS A 13 -21.95 276.09 -61.75
C LYS A 13 -22.92 276.47 -60.59
N GLU A 14 -22.53 277.11 -59.47
CA GLU A 14 -21.51 278.18 -59.25
C GLU A 14 -21.05 278.36 -57.75
N VAL A 15 -20.17 279.35 -57.50
CA VAL A 15 -19.57 279.88 -56.23
C VAL A 15 -19.88 279.22 -54.85
N ASN A 16 -18.87 278.63 -54.18
CA ASN A 16 -18.31 279.14 -52.90
C ASN A 16 -17.05 278.38 -52.41
N LYS A 17 -16.17 279.03 -51.63
CA LYS A 17 -14.83 278.49 -51.25
C LYS A 17 -14.79 277.46 -50.11
N MET A 18 -15.91 277.16 -49.44
CA MET A 18 -15.93 276.23 -48.29
C MET A 18 -16.00 274.74 -48.70
N ALA A 19 -16.61 274.43 -49.86
CA ALA A 19 -17.02 273.07 -50.24
C ALA A 19 -15.86 272.15 -50.72
N MET A 20 -14.62 272.62 -50.75
CA MET A 20 -13.49 271.85 -51.29
C MET A 20 -12.96 270.82 -50.27
N VAL A 21 -13.01 271.16 -48.97
CA VAL A 21 -12.47 270.32 -47.89
C VAL A 21 -13.29 269.05 -47.68
N ASP A 22 -14.61 269.17 -47.53
CA ASP A 22 -15.51 268.03 -47.35
C ASP A 22 -15.41 267.02 -48.49
N ARG A 23 -15.28 267.50 -49.72
CA ARG A 23 -15.07 266.64 -50.89
C ARG A 23 -13.78 265.84 -50.76
N THR A 24 -12.66 266.47 -50.40
CA THR A 24 -11.40 265.75 -50.19
C THR A 24 -11.46 264.79 -49.01
N PHE A 25 -12.22 265.12 -47.95
CA PHE A 25 -12.44 264.22 -46.80
C PHE A 25 -13.26 262.97 -47.18
N TYR A 26 -14.34 263.13 -47.96
CA TYR A 26 -15.11 261.98 -48.44
C TYR A 26 -14.34 261.16 -49.48
N GLU A 27 -13.62 261.78 -50.41
CA GLU A 27 -12.77 261.06 -51.37
C GLU A 27 -11.67 260.28 -50.65
N LEU A 28 -10.99 260.87 -49.65
CA LEU A 28 -9.99 260.18 -48.82
C LEU A 28 -10.60 259.02 -48.02
N THR A 29 -11.76 259.23 -47.40
CA THR A 29 -12.49 258.20 -46.64
C THR A 29 -12.94 257.04 -47.55
N ILE A 30 -13.37 257.34 -48.77
CA ILE A 30 -13.68 256.33 -49.80
C ILE A 30 -12.43 255.57 -50.20
N THR A 31 -11.26 256.20 -50.30
CA THR A 31 -10.00 255.47 -50.58
C THR A 31 -9.57 254.56 -49.42
N ASP A 32 -9.65 255.01 -48.16
CA ASP A 32 -9.35 254.18 -46.99
C ASP A 32 -10.33 253.01 -46.84
N LEU A 33 -11.64 253.25 -47.01
CA LEU A 33 -12.65 252.18 -46.99
C LEU A 33 -12.44 251.19 -48.14
N ASN A 34 -12.13 251.64 -49.36
CA ASN A 34 -11.78 250.73 -50.46
C ASN A 34 -10.48 249.97 -50.20
N GLN A 35 -9.48 250.58 -49.56
CA GLN A 35 -8.23 249.91 -49.20
C GLN A 35 -8.45 248.86 -48.10
N LYS A 36 -9.28 249.15 -47.09
CA LYS A 36 -9.75 248.18 -46.08
C LYS A 36 -10.55 247.05 -46.70
N LEU A 37 -11.44 247.35 -47.64
CA LEU A 37 -12.24 246.35 -48.37
C LEU A 37 -11.36 245.49 -49.30
N ALA A 38 -10.33 246.06 -49.93
CA ALA A 38 -9.33 245.31 -50.68
C ALA A 38 -8.47 244.39 -49.78
N ARG A 39 -8.03 244.88 -48.61
CA ARG A 39 -7.35 244.05 -47.59
C ARG A 39 -8.23 242.91 -47.10
N LEU A 40 -9.51 243.18 -46.81
CA LEU A 40 -10.47 242.15 -46.41
C LEU A 40 -10.74 241.13 -47.52
N ARG A 41 -10.87 241.56 -48.78
CA ARG A 41 -10.99 240.63 -49.92
C ARG A 41 -9.74 239.79 -50.11
N SER A 42 -8.54 240.38 -49.98
CA SER A 42 -7.27 239.65 -50.06
C SER A 42 -7.10 238.68 -48.88
N HIS A 43 -7.57 239.04 -47.68
CA HIS A 43 -7.54 238.15 -46.52
C HIS A 43 -8.56 237.00 -46.66
N VAL A 44 -9.77 237.27 -47.16
CA VAL A 44 -10.76 236.22 -47.48
C VAL A 44 -10.25 235.32 -48.59
N SER A 45 -9.66 235.86 -49.67
CA SER A 45 -9.01 235.06 -50.72
C SER A 45 -7.93 234.16 -50.13
N GLY A 46 -7.01 234.70 -49.31
CA GLY A 46 -5.98 233.90 -48.64
C GLY A 46 -6.51 232.89 -47.61
N LEU A 47 -7.68 233.14 -47.01
CA LEU A 47 -8.38 232.17 -46.16
C LEU A 47 -9.06 231.08 -46.99
N ASP A 48 -9.68 231.42 -48.11
CA ASP A 48 -10.30 230.47 -49.05
C ASP A 48 -9.22 229.59 -49.71
N GLU A 49 -8.12 230.18 -50.18
CA GLU A 49 -6.92 229.49 -50.70
C GLU A 49 -6.31 228.55 -49.65
N SER A 50 -6.20 229.02 -48.39
CA SER A 50 -5.74 228.19 -47.26
C SER A 50 -6.72 227.07 -46.93
N ASN A 51 -8.04 227.32 -46.98
CA ASN A 51 -9.08 226.34 -46.69
C ASN A 51 -9.18 225.27 -47.80
N VAL A 52 -8.99 225.65 -49.07
CA VAL A 52 -8.82 224.73 -50.20
C VAL A 52 -7.57 223.89 -49.99
N GLY A 53 -6.40 224.50 -49.74
CA GLY A 53 -5.15 223.77 -49.52
C GLY A 53 -5.14 222.89 -48.26
N LEU A 54 -5.93 223.22 -47.24
CA LEU A 54 -6.18 222.35 -46.08
C LEU A 54 -7.15 221.22 -46.40
N SER A 55 -8.17 221.46 -47.24
CA SER A 55 -9.11 220.42 -47.69
C SER A 55 -8.43 219.43 -48.63
N GLU A 56 -7.55 219.89 -49.51
CA GLU A 56 -6.71 219.05 -50.38
C GLU A 56 -5.77 218.17 -49.55
N LYS A 57 -5.07 218.74 -48.56
CA LYS A 57 -4.23 217.95 -47.62
C LYS A 57 -5.04 216.98 -46.76
N LEU A 58 -6.24 217.36 -46.33
CA LEU A 58 -7.13 216.47 -45.58
C LEU A 58 -7.59 215.30 -46.45
N LYS A 59 -7.85 215.54 -47.74
CA LYS A 59 -8.14 214.49 -48.73
C LYS A 59 -6.93 213.62 -49.02
N GLU A 60 -5.75 214.20 -49.23
CA GLU A 60 -4.47 213.49 -49.40
C GLU A 60 -4.22 212.53 -48.22
N ILE A 61 -4.36 213.01 -46.98
CA ILE A 61 -4.26 212.20 -45.75
C ILE A 61 -5.39 211.14 -45.65
N GLN A 62 -6.58 211.38 -46.20
CA GLN A 62 -7.65 210.39 -46.25
C GLN A 62 -7.37 209.29 -47.26
N ASP A 63 -6.95 209.67 -48.47
CA ASP A 63 -6.60 208.77 -49.57
C ASP A 63 -5.39 207.89 -49.14
N ASP A 64 -4.32 208.50 -48.61
CA ASP A 64 -3.17 207.82 -47.98
C ASP A 64 -3.62 206.82 -46.90
N ARG A 65 -4.54 207.24 -46.00
CA ARG A 65 -5.03 206.36 -44.93
C ARG A 65 -5.83 205.18 -45.50
N THR A 66 -6.57 205.37 -46.59
CA THR A 66 -7.27 204.26 -47.26
C THR A 66 -6.32 203.33 -47.99
N ASP A 67 -5.25 203.82 -48.62
CA ASP A 67 -4.24 202.99 -49.26
C ASP A 67 -3.39 202.22 -48.25
N VAL A 68 -3.01 202.84 -47.13
CA VAL A 68 -2.35 202.16 -46.00
C VAL A 68 -3.27 201.11 -45.38
N ALA A 69 -4.56 201.41 -45.19
CA ALA A 69 -5.53 200.42 -44.70
C ALA A 69 -5.68 199.24 -45.68
N ALA A 70 -5.90 199.50 -46.97
CA ALA A 70 -6.06 198.46 -47.99
C ALA A 70 -4.78 197.65 -48.21
N HIS A 71 -3.60 198.24 -47.99
CA HIS A 71 -2.32 197.52 -47.97
C HIS A 71 -2.21 196.62 -46.73
N LEU A 72 -2.55 197.12 -45.53
CA LEU A 72 -2.53 196.33 -44.30
C LEU A 72 -3.58 195.20 -44.34
N GLU A 73 -4.77 195.44 -44.87
CA GLU A 73 -5.80 194.41 -45.07
C GLU A 73 -5.34 193.30 -46.04
N ARG A 74 -4.69 193.67 -47.16
CA ARG A 74 -4.06 192.68 -48.05
C ARG A 74 -2.95 191.91 -47.37
N VAL A 75 -2.01 192.58 -46.69
CA VAL A 75 -0.92 191.91 -45.96
C VAL A 75 -1.46 191.01 -44.83
N LEU A 76 -2.55 191.39 -44.16
CA LEU A 76 -3.21 190.53 -43.17
C LEU A 76 -3.88 189.32 -43.82
N ALA A 77 -4.55 189.50 -44.97
CA ALA A 77 -5.13 188.39 -45.74
C ALA A 77 -4.05 187.41 -46.23
N ASP A 78 -2.97 187.92 -46.84
CA ASP A 78 -1.82 187.15 -47.31
C ASP A 78 -1.09 186.41 -46.17
N ARG A 79 -1.07 187.00 -44.96
CA ARG A 79 -0.55 186.31 -43.76
C ARG A 79 -1.52 185.25 -43.25
N ASN A 80 -2.83 185.48 -43.35
CA ASN A 80 -3.84 184.53 -42.89
C ASN A 80 -3.97 183.32 -43.83
N THR A 81 -3.82 183.49 -45.14
CA THR A 81 -3.70 182.36 -46.08
C THR A 81 -2.44 181.54 -45.81
N VAL A 82 -1.29 182.19 -45.61
CA VAL A 82 -0.04 181.49 -45.24
C VAL A 82 -0.16 180.78 -43.88
N ILE A 83 -0.92 181.30 -42.92
CA ILE A 83 -1.22 180.59 -41.66
C ILE A 83 -2.05 179.33 -41.96
N ILE A 84 -3.12 179.43 -42.76
CA ILE A 84 -3.97 178.28 -43.12
C ILE A 84 -3.14 177.22 -43.88
N GLU A 85 -2.34 177.61 -44.87
CA GLU A 85 -1.45 176.69 -45.60
C GLU A 85 -0.45 175.97 -44.67
N LEU A 86 0.06 176.66 -43.63
CA LEU A 86 0.95 176.07 -42.64
C LEU A 86 0.20 175.16 -41.65
N GLU A 87 -1.02 175.50 -41.25
CA GLU A 87 -1.87 174.67 -40.39
C GLU A 87 -2.31 173.39 -41.12
N GLU A 88 -2.76 173.49 -42.36
CA GLU A 88 -3.07 172.34 -43.23
C GLU A 88 -1.84 171.45 -43.41
N ARG A 89 -0.67 172.04 -43.72
CA ARG A 89 0.59 171.28 -43.84
C ARG A 89 1.02 170.62 -42.53
N VAL A 90 0.78 171.24 -41.37
CA VAL A 90 1.01 170.61 -40.07
C VAL A 90 0.07 169.42 -39.86
N VAL A 91 -1.21 169.54 -40.22
CA VAL A 91 -2.20 168.44 -40.15
C VAL A 91 -1.84 167.29 -41.09
N GLU A 92 -1.36 167.57 -42.30
CA GLU A 92 -0.85 166.54 -43.21
C GLU A 92 0.38 165.81 -42.63
N ILE A 93 1.33 166.56 -42.05
CA ILE A 93 2.55 165.99 -41.44
C ILE A 93 2.21 165.17 -40.19
N THR A 94 1.28 165.61 -39.32
CA THR A 94 0.88 164.82 -38.15
C THR A 94 0.14 163.57 -38.57
N LYS A 95 -0.78 163.64 -39.53
CA LYS A 95 -1.50 162.49 -40.08
C LYS A 95 -0.55 161.48 -40.75
N GLY A 96 0.44 161.96 -41.51
CA GLY A 96 1.48 161.12 -42.09
C GLY A 96 2.30 160.39 -41.02
N ARG A 97 2.74 161.11 -39.98
CA ARG A 97 3.47 160.55 -38.85
C ARG A 97 2.62 159.56 -38.03
N GLU A 98 1.33 159.80 -37.88
CA GLU A 98 0.40 158.89 -37.20
C GLU A 98 0.21 157.59 -37.99
N GLU A 99 0.08 157.67 -39.32
CA GLU A 99 0.00 156.48 -40.19
C GLU A 99 1.33 155.71 -40.25
N GLU A 100 2.48 156.39 -40.37
CA GLU A 100 3.81 155.76 -40.25
C GLU A 100 3.98 155.06 -38.91
N LYS A 101 3.60 155.72 -37.81
CA LYS A 101 3.61 155.14 -36.47
C LYS A 101 2.70 153.92 -36.38
N ARG A 102 1.46 154.02 -36.87
CA ARG A 102 0.48 152.91 -36.89
C ARG A 102 1.03 151.71 -37.65
N GLN A 103 1.62 151.93 -38.83
CA GLN A 103 2.27 150.87 -39.60
C GLN A 103 3.51 150.29 -38.91
N ALA A 104 4.26 151.08 -38.15
CA ALA A 104 5.40 150.60 -37.37
C ALA A 104 4.94 149.74 -36.18
N GLU A 105 3.92 150.17 -35.43
CA GLU A 105 3.30 149.40 -34.36
C GLU A 105 2.67 148.10 -34.88
N GLU A 106 1.97 148.16 -36.02
CA GLU A 106 1.44 146.98 -36.73
C GLU A 106 2.58 146.01 -37.08
N LYS A 107 3.65 146.47 -37.75
CA LYS A 107 4.83 145.63 -38.08
C LYS A 107 5.53 145.06 -36.83
N ILE A 108 5.60 145.80 -35.73
CA ILE A 108 6.19 145.31 -34.47
C ILE A 108 5.34 144.17 -33.89
N THR A 109 4.03 144.38 -33.72
CA THR A 109 3.13 143.33 -33.20
C THR A 109 3.11 142.08 -34.11
N ASP A 110 3.18 142.27 -35.41
CA ASP A 110 3.25 141.22 -36.42
C ASP A 110 4.58 140.42 -36.35
N LEU A 111 5.70 141.08 -36.03
CA LEU A 111 7.00 140.44 -35.78
C LEU A 111 7.07 139.76 -34.41
N GLU A 112 6.49 140.35 -33.36
CA GLU A 112 6.38 139.74 -32.03
C GLU A 112 5.53 138.47 -32.07
N ALA A 113 4.41 138.47 -32.82
CA ALA A 113 3.58 137.29 -33.00
C ALA A 113 4.33 136.17 -33.74
N LYS A 114 5.08 136.50 -34.80
CA LYS A 114 5.91 135.56 -35.56
C LYS A 114 7.05 134.99 -34.71
N TYR A 115 7.74 135.84 -33.95
CA TYR A 115 8.78 135.43 -33.01
C TYR A 115 8.24 134.50 -31.94
N LYS A 116 7.08 134.83 -31.34
CA LYS A 116 6.43 133.98 -30.33
C LYS A 116 6.00 132.64 -30.91
N ALA A 117 5.37 132.63 -32.10
CA ALA A 117 4.98 131.39 -32.76
C ALA A 117 6.19 130.49 -33.08
N MET A 118 7.29 131.07 -33.57
CA MET A 118 8.54 130.36 -33.81
C MET A 118 9.18 129.83 -32.51
N HIS A 119 9.18 130.64 -31.45
CA HIS A 119 9.68 130.26 -30.13
C HIS A 119 8.87 129.09 -29.54
N ASP A 120 7.54 129.15 -29.62
CA ASP A 120 6.65 128.13 -29.08
C ASP A 120 6.71 126.84 -29.92
N GLN A 121 6.88 126.94 -31.25
CA GLN A 121 7.17 125.81 -32.14
C GLN A 121 8.49 125.13 -31.76
N LEU A 122 9.61 125.89 -31.70
CA LEU A 122 10.92 125.34 -31.33
C LEU A 122 10.92 124.75 -29.90
N SER A 123 10.21 125.39 -28.97
CA SER A 123 10.00 124.87 -27.61
C SER A 123 9.21 123.56 -27.60
N SER A 124 8.25 123.37 -28.51
CA SER A 124 7.52 122.11 -28.67
C SER A 124 8.40 121.02 -29.30
N GLU A 125 9.26 121.37 -30.26
CA GLU A 125 10.19 120.46 -30.91
C GLU A 125 11.27 119.98 -29.93
N ILE A 126 11.86 120.89 -29.14
CA ILE A 126 12.81 120.54 -28.07
C ILE A 126 12.16 119.60 -27.05
N LYS A 127 10.91 119.84 -26.63
CA LYS A 127 10.18 118.93 -25.74
C LYS A 127 9.93 117.56 -26.38
N LEU A 128 9.57 117.51 -27.66
CA LEU A 128 9.37 116.26 -28.40
C LEU A 128 10.69 115.47 -28.58
N LEU A 129 11.79 116.16 -28.88
CA LEU A 129 13.12 115.55 -29.01
C LEU A 129 13.62 115.02 -27.66
N ASN A 130 13.45 115.76 -26.57
CA ASN A 130 13.75 115.27 -25.22
C ASN A 130 12.88 114.05 -24.84
N GLY A 131 11.59 114.05 -25.20
CA GLY A 131 10.72 112.88 -25.02
C GLY A 131 11.19 111.64 -25.79
N LYS A 132 11.61 111.83 -27.06
CA LYS A 132 12.22 110.76 -27.87
C LYS A 132 13.55 110.28 -27.31
N LEU A 133 14.40 111.18 -26.81
CA LEU A 133 15.68 110.85 -26.20
C LEU A 133 15.50 110.04 -24.92
N ASN A 134 14.63 110.50 -24.01
CA ASN A 134 14.31 109.78 -22.78
C ASN A 134 13.78 108.36 -23.07
N SER A 135 12.89 108.22 -24.06
CA SER A 135 12.39 106.90 -24.49
C SER A 135 13.50 106.03 -25.09
N LEU A 136 14.41 106.60 -25.88
CA LEU A 136 15.55 105.87 -26.44
C LEU A 136 16.52 105.40 -25.36
N ASP A 137 16.83 106.22 -24.36
CA ASP A 137 17.70 105.84 -23.25
C ASP A 137 16.99 104.84 -22.30
N GLU A 138 15.66 104.90 -22.16
CA GLU A 138 14.90 103.83 -21.50
C GLU A 138 14.99 102.51 -22.28
N PHE A 139 14.81 102.51 -23.60
CA PHE A 139 15.00 101.31 -24.43
C PHE A 139 16.42 100.74 -24.32
N ARG A 140 17.45 101.59 -24.21
CA ARG A 140 18.83 101.16 -23.97
C ARG A 140 18.99 100.53 -22.59
N LEU A 141 18.45 101.15 -21.54
CA LEU A 141 18.48 100.60 -20.18
C LEU A 141 17.74 99.25 -20.10
N GLN A 142 16.56 99.15 -20.72
CA GLN A 142 15.80 97.89 -20.80
C GLN A 142 16.57 96.80 -21.56
N ARG A 143 17.20 97.14 -22.69
CA ARG A 143 18.08 96.24 -23.45
C ARG A 143 19.26 95.75 -22.60
N ASP A 144 19.95 96.66 -21.92
CA ASP A 144 21.16 96.33 -21.17
C ASP A 144 20.85 95.48 -19.91
N VAL A 145 19.70 95.73 -19.27
CA VAL A 145 19.14 94.87 -18.22
C VAL A 145 18.71 93.50 -18.77
N LEU A 146 18.20 93.42 -19.99
CA LEU A 146 17.81 92.14 -20.62
C LEU A 146 19.04 91.31 -21.01
N LEU A 147 20.08 91.95 -21.56
CA LEU A 147 21.36 91.29 -21.86
C LEU A 147 22.03 90.77 -20.59
N ALA A 148 22.14 91.59 -19.53
CA ALA A 148 22.70 91.14 -18.25
C ALA A 148 21.92 89.97 -17.61
N LYS A 149 20.59 89.91 -17.81
CA LYS A 149 19.77 88.76 -17.40
C LYS A 149 20.05 87.52 -18.26
N PHE A 150 20.22 87.69 -19.57
CA PHE A 150 20.56 86.60 -20.48
C PHE A 150 21.94 86.01 -20.15
N ASP A 151 22.96 86.86 -19.98
CA ASP A 151 24.32 86.46 -19.60
C ASP A 151 24.32 85.69 -18.25
N SER A 152 23.54 86.17 -17.27
CA SER A 152 23.34 85.48 -15.99
C SER A 152 22.65 84.13 -16.14
N GLN A 153 21.64 84.02 -17.02
CA GLN A 153 20.94 82.76 -17.30
C GLN A 153 21.82 81.77 -18.05
N GLU A 154 22.65 82.23 -18.99
CA GLU A 154 23.61 81.38 -19.71
C GLU A 154 24.73 80.88 -18.78
N ALA A 155 25.18 81.70 -17.82
CA ALA A 155 26.09 81.29 -16.76
C ALA A 155 25.46 80.24 -15.83
N ASP A 156 24.25 80.49 -15.32
CA ASP A 156 23.48 79.55 -14.50
C ASP A 156 23.23 78.20 -15.19
N LEU A 157 23.01 78.21 -16.51
CA LEU A 157 22.81 76.99 -17.29
C LEU A 157 24.12 76.21 -17.47
N LYS A 158 25.22 76.89 -17.80
CA LYS A 158 26.55 76.26 -17.91
C LYS A 158 27.01 75.66 -16.58
N GLU A 159 26.72 76.32 -15.48
CA GLU A 159 27.04 75.81 -14.14
C GLU A 159 26.20 74.58 -13.78
N LYS A 160 24.88 74.60 -14.03
CA LYS A 160 24.02 73.41 -13.85
C LYS A 160 24.41 72.25 -14.76
N GLU A 161 24.84 72.53 -16.00
CA GLU A 161 25.41 71.51 -16.88
C GLU A 161 26.72 70.92 -16.32
N ARG A 162 27.60 71.75 -15.74
CA ARG A 162 28.83 71.30 -15.07
C ARG A 162 28.51 70.42 -13.86
N GLU A 163 27.65 70.90 -12.97
CA GLU A 163 27.16 70.15 -11.80
C GLU A 163 26.51 68.83 -12.20
N GLN A 164 25.68 68.80 -13.26
CA GLN A 164 25.05 67.58 -13.75
C GLN A 164 26.06 66.59 -14.34
N LYS A 165 27.06 67.07 -15.10
CA LYS A 165 28.14 66.22 -15.66
C LYS A 165 29.01 65.64 -14.54
N GLU A 166 29.31 66.43 -13.51
CA GLU A 166 30.02 65.95 -12.31
C GLU A 166 29.16 65.00 -11.48
N ALA A 167 27.86 65.25 -11.32
CA ALA A 167 26.95 64.35 -10.62
C ALA A 167 26.84 62.99 -11.33
N LEU A 168 26.71 62.98 -12.66
CA LEU A 168 26.74 61.77 -13.48
C LEU A 168 28.07 61.02 -13.32
N TYR A 169 29.22 61.70 -13.49
CA TYR A 169 30.54 61.08 -13.29
C TYR A 169 30.71 60.47 -11.89
N ASN A 170 30.28 61.19 -10.84
CA ASN A 170 30.32 60.70 -9.47
C ASN A 170 29.37 59.52 -9.24
N MET A 171 28.22 59.47 -9.91
CA MET A 171 27.29 58.32 -9.84
C MET A 171 27.84 57.12 -10.59
N GLU A 172 28.39 57.30 -11.79
CA GLU A 172 29.04 56.24 -12.57
C GLU A 172 30.25 55.67 -11.82
N GLN A 173 31.11 56.53 -11.26
CA GLN A 173 32.26 56.11 -10.44
C GLN A 173 31.80 55.30 -9.22
N LYS A 174 30.77 55.75 -8.50
CA LYS A 174 30.19 55.00 -7.37
C LYS A 174 29.62 53.66 -7.82
N ALA A 175 28.84 53.61 -8.91
CA ALA A 175 28.26 52.38 -9.43
C ALA A 175 29.32 51.38 -9.91
N VAL A 176 30.45 51.84 -10.48
CA VAL A 176 31.59 50.99 -10.83
C VAL A 176 32.25 50.41 -9.58
N VAL A 177 32.52 51.24 -8.57
CA VAL A 177 33.12 50.80 -7.29
C VAL A 177 32.19 49.84 -6.53
N GLU A 178 30.89 50.12 -6.48
CA GLU A 178 29.87 49.28 -5.85
C GLU A 178 29.71 47.94 -6.57
N LYS A 179 29.66 47.94 -7.92
CA LYS A 179 29.63 46.71 -8.72
C LYS A 179 30.86 45.84 -8.47
N ASP A 180 32.06 46.43 -8.41
CA ASP A 180 33.28 45.65 -8.20
C ASP A 180 33.50 45.28 -6.72
N ALA A 181 32.88 45.97 -5.77
CA ALA A 181 32.75 45.52 -4.38
C ALA A 181 31.77 44.34 -4.26
N LEU A 182 30.60 44.44 -4.89
CA LEU A 182 29.59 43.37 -4.92
C LEU A 182 30.12 42.12 -5.63
N LYS A 183 30.90 42.26 -6.71
CA LYS A 183 31.63 41.11 -7.31
C LYS A 183 32.53 40.43 -6.30
N LYS A 184 33.37 41.18 -5.58
CA LYS A 184 34.27 40.61 -4.56
C LYS A 184 33.50 39.93 -3.42
N GLU A 185 32.37 40.51 -3.01
CA GLU A 185 31.49 39.90 -2.01
C GLU A 185 30.86 38.59 -2.53
N VAL A 186 30.42 38.56 -3.80
CA VAL A 186 29.90 37.36 -4.45
C VAL A 186 30.99 36.31 -4.64
N GLU A 187 32.19 36.67 -5.08
CA GLU A 187 33.35 35.80 -5.21
C GLU A 187 33.75 35.22 -3.85
N GLN A 188 33.80 36.04 -2.80
CA GLN A 188 34.09 35.61 -1.42
C GLN A 188 33.00 34.67 -0.88
N LYS A 189 31.72 34.98 -1.10
CA LYS A 189 30.59 34.11 -0.72
C LYS A 189 30.59 32.80 -1.50
N LEU A 190 30.92 32.82 -2.79
CA LEU A 190 31.02 31.61 -3.61
C LEU A 190 32.20 30.73 -3.18
N LEU A 191 33.33 31.34 -2.83
CA LEU A 191 34.50 30.65 -2.26
C LEU A 191 34.16 30.06 -0.89
N GLN A 192 33.53 30.83 0.02
CA GLN A 192 33.06 30.32 1.30
C GLN A 192 32.08 29.15 1.13
N VAL A 193 31.08 29.28 0.26
CA VAL A 193 30.12 28.19 -0.02
C VAL A 193 30.83 26.97 -0.62
N SER A 194 31.90 27.17 -1.39
CA SER A 194 32.73 26.07 -1.91
C SER A 194 33.56 25.39 -0.82
N GLU A 195 34.14 26.14 0.10
CA GLU A 195 34.85 25.62 1.28
C GLU A 195 33.90 24.89 2.23
N ASP A 196 32.76 25.49 2.58
CA ASP A 196 31.74 24.90 3.46
C ASP A 196 31.07 23.68 2.81
N PHE A 197 30.83 23.68 1.48
CA PHE A 197 30.38 22.49 0.77
C PHE A 197 31.44 21.38 0.79
N THR A 198 32.72 21.72 0.52
CA THR A 198 33.82 20.75 0.54
C THR A 198 33.98 20.15 1.93
N ARG A 199 34.10 20.97 2.98
CA ARG A 199 34.14 20.56 4.39
C ARG A 199 32.91 19.73 4.79
N SER A 200 31.70 20.15 4.39
CA SER A 200 30.47 19.42 4.69
C SER A 200 30.40 18.06 3.98
N SER A 201 30.91 17.99 2.75
CA SER A 201 31.04 16.78 1.95
C SER A 201 32.08 15.83 2.56
N GLU A 202 33.26 16.34 2.92
CA GLU A 202 34.31 15.58 3.63
C GLU A 202 33.81 15.01 4.96
N ILE A 203 33.13 15.82 5.79
CA ILE A 203 32.55 15.37 7.06
C ILE A 203 31.48 14.30 6.82
N ARG A 204 30.59 14.48 5.83
CA ARG A 204 29.60 13.45 5.45
C ARG A 204 30.24 12.18 4.95
N ASN A 205 31.20 12.28 4.04
CA ASN A 205 31.92 11.15 3.46
C ASN A 205 32.73 10.40 4.51
N ALA A 206 33.44 11.10 5.41
CA ALA A 206 34.08 10.48 6.58
C ALA A 206 33.05 9.87 7.55
N GLY A 207 31.82 10.40 7.62
CA GLY A 207 30.68 9.78 8.30
C GLY A 207 30.22 8.48 7.64
N TYR A 208 29.98 8.50 6.33
CA TYR A 208 29.58 7.34 5.53
C TYR A 208 30.66 6.26 5.51
N THR A 209 31.94 6.60 5.32
CA THR A 209 33.07 5.66 5.39
C THR A 209 33.18 5.03 6.78
N ARG A 210 33.09 5.80 7.88
CA ARG A 210 33.06 5.23 9.24
C ARG A 210 31.83 4.37 9.50
N ARG A 211 30.68 4.70 8.89
CA ARG A 211 29.46 3.86 8.94
C ARG A 211 29.66 2.55 8.19
N LEU A 212 30.10 2.60 6.93
CA LEU A 212 30.40 1.45 6.08
C LEU A 212 31.48 0.56 6.70
N ILE A 213 32.50 1.10 7.36
CA ILE A 213 33.50 0.29 8.09
C ILE A 213 32.82 -0.47 9.25
N ARG A 214 31.97 0.17 10.05
CA ARG A 214 31.22 -0.52 11.12
C ARG A 214 30.24 -1.55 10.59
N GLU A 215 29.53 -1.24 9.50
CA GLU A 215 28.59 -2.16 8.85
C GLU A 215 29.31 -3.35 8.21
N ASN A 216 30.45 -3.16 7.53
CA ASN A 216 31.28 -4.27 7.05
C ASN A 216 31.85 -5.12 8.20
N ILE A 217 32.25 -4.51 9.33
CA ILE A 217 32.70 -5.27 10.52
C ILE A 217 31.54 -6.07 11.15
N ALA A 218 30.32 -5.54 11.14
CA ALA A 218 29.13 -6.25 11.62
C ALA A 218 28.75 -7.40 10.67
N LEU A 219 28.69 -7.14 9.37
CA LEU A 219 28.43 -8.14 8.34
C LEU A 219 29.51 -9.23 8.32
N GLN A 220 30.79 -8.89 8.48
CA GLN A 220 31.86 -9.89 8.58
C GLN A 220 31.66 -10.79 9.80
N LYS A 221 31.31 -10.23 10.98
CA LYS A 221 30.98 -11.05 12.17
C LYS A 221 29.75 -11.93 11.95
N GLU A 222 28.74 -11.45 11.24
CA GLU A 222 27.56 -12.23 10.90
C GLU A 222 27.90 -13.36 9.90
N ILE A 223 28.72 -13.07 8.89
CA ILE A 223 29.30 -14.06 7.96
C ILE A 223 30.13 -15.10 8.72
N ASP A 224 31.00 -14.69 9.65
CA ASP A 224 31.82 -15.58 10.46
C ASP A 224 30.93 -16.50 11.34
N LEU A 225 29.86 -15.96 11.92
CA LEU A 225 28.86 -16.73 12.67
C LEU A 225 28.08 -17.70 11.77
N LEU A 226 27.68 -17.28 10.57
CA LEU A 226 27.01 -18.12 9.57
C LEU A 226 27.93 -19.23 9.05
N VAL A 227 29.21 -18.94 8.82
CA VAL A 227 30.24 -19.91 8.43
C VAL A 227 30.51 -20.90 9.57
N MET A 228 30.61 -20.44 10.81
CA MET A 228 30.71 -21.32 11.99
C MET A 228 29.45 -22.18 12.17
N SER A 229 28.26 -21.65 11.88
CA SER A 229 27.00 -22.40 11.90
C SER A 229 26.98 -23.46 10.79
N GLN A 230 27.36 -23.09 9.56
CA GLN A 230 27.44 -23.99 8.42
C GLN A 230 28.48 -25.09 8.62
N ILE A 231 29.63 -24.80 9.24
CA ILE A 231 30.63 -25.81 9.59
C ILE A 231 30.07 -26.79 10.64
N LYS A 232 29.40 -26.30 11.69
CA LYS A 232 28.74 -27.15 12.69
C LYS A 232 27.63 -28.02 12.05
N LEU A 233 26.82 -27.45 11.17
CA LEU A 233 25.75 -28.16 10.47
C LEU A 233 26.30 -29.18 9.48
N GLN A 234 27.39 -28.87 8.77
CA GLN A 234 28.09 -29.80 7.89
C GLN A 234 28.75 -30.95 8.68
N GLN A 235 29.32 -30.67 9.86
CA GLN A 235 29.81 -31.70 10.78
C GLN A 235 28.66 -32.59 11.27
N GLN A 236 27.53 -32.02 11.70
CA GLN A 236 26.35 -32.78 12.10
C GLN A 236 25.81 -33.64 10.94
N TYR A 237 25.71 -33.09 9.72
CA TYR A 237 25.30 -33.82 8.53
C TYR A 237 26.28 -34.96 8.22
N ASN A 238 27.58 -34.72 8.26
CA ASN A 238 28.60 -35.76 8.02
C ASN A 238 28.49 -36.87 9.07
N ASN A 239 28.38 -36.53 10.35
CA ASN A 239 28.25 -37.50 11.45
C ASN A 239 26.92 -38.30 11.35
N GLN A 240 25.82 -37.68 10.92
CA GLN A 240 24.55 -38.39 10.69
C GLN A 240 24.59 -39.25 9.42
N LYS A 241 25.29 -38.82 8.37
CA LYS A 241 25.55 -39.60 7.15
C LYS A 241 26.43 -40.82 7.44
N GLU A 242 27.42 -40.67 8.31
CA GLU A 242 28.26 -41.75 8.81
C GLU A 242 27.43 -42.75 9.62
N LYS A 243 26.65 -42.29 10.61
CA LYS A 243 25.69 -43.13 11.35
C LYS A 243 24.67 -43.82 10.46
N HIS A 244 24.18 -43.17 9.40
CA HIS A 244 23.29 -43.80 8.42
C HIS A 244 24.01 -44.86 7.58
N LYS A 245 25.30 -44.67 7.27
CA LYS A 245 26.14 -45.69 6.62
C LYS A 245 26.39 -46.87 7.56
N GLU A 246 26.79 -46.64 8.80
CA GLU A 246 26.95 -47.68 9.84
C GLU A 246 25.65 -48.46 10.05
N MET A 247 24.51 -47.76 10.17
CA MET A 247 23.19 -48.37 10.33
C MET A 247 22.78 -49.15 9.06
N GLY A 248 23.11 -48.66 7.86
CA GLY A 248 22.90 -49.39 6.61
C GLY A 248 23.75 -50.65 6.49
N GLU A 249 25.00 -50.62 6.96
CA GLU A 249 25.90 -51.76 7.04
C GLU A 249 25.41 -52.78 8.09
N GLN A 250 24.93 -52.32 9.25
CA GLN A 250 24.27 -53.15 10.27
C GLN A 250 22.97 -53.79 9.73
N TYR A 251 22.12 -53.04 9.02
CA TYR A 251 20.93 -53.58 8.38
C TYR A 251 21.28 -54.59 7.28
N SER A 252 22.34 -54.38 6.50
CA SER A 252 22.80 -55.34 5.51
C SER A 252 23.28 -56.64 6.15
N ALA A 253 24.07 -56.55 7.23
CA ALA A 253 24.52 -57.72 7.99
C ALA A 253 23.33 -58.45 8.65
N LEU A 254 22.38 -57.72 9.23
CA LEU A 254 21.17 -58.28 9.81
C LEU A 254 20.28 -58.94 8.76
N ASP A 255 20.15 -58.37 7.56
CA ASP A 255 19.39 -58.96 6.46
C ASP A 255 20.07 -60.22 5.92
N GLN A 256 21.41 -60.25 5.82
CA GLN A 256 22.19 -61.45 5.50
C GLN A 256 21.92 -62.55 6.53
N ILE A 257 22.06 -62.26 7.83
CA ILE A 257 21.78 -63.21 8.93
C ILE A 257 20.32 -63.68 8.89
N LYS A 258 19.35 -62.77 8.65
CA LYS A 258 17.93 -63.10 8.51
C LYS A 258 17.69 -64.02 7.31
N ASN A 259 18.31 -63.75 6.16
CA ASN A 259 18.17 -64.57 4.95
C ASN A 259 18.84 -65.94 5.12
N GLU A 260 19.97 -66.03 5.82
CA GLU A 260 20.57 -67.31 6.21
C GLU A 260 19.71 -68.08 7.20
N LEU A 261 19.14 -67.42 8.22
CA LEU A 261 18.22 -68.03 9.18
C LEU A 261 16.94 -68.53 8.49
N VAL A 262 16.41 -67.79 7.50
CA VAL A 262 15.28 -68.22 6.67
C VAL A 262 15.65 -69.38 5.74
N ARG A 263 16.83 -69.37 5.10
CA ARG A 263 17.32 -70.53 4.33
C ARG A 263 17.49 -71.77 5.22
N ASN A 264 18.01 -71.58 6.43
CA ASN A 264 18.23 -72.64 7.42
C ASN A 264 16.89 -73.16 7.97
N SER A 265 15.92 -72.30 8.28
CA SER A 265 14.58 -72.70 8.71
C SER A 265 13.81 -73.39 7.60
N VAL A 266 13.85 -72.91 6.35
CA VAL A 266 13.27 -73.59 5.18
C VAL A 266 13.93 -74.95 4.94
N ASN A 267 15.25 -75.08 5.10
CA ASN A 267 15.93 -76.38 4.99
C ASN A 267 15.55 -77.32 6.14
N LYS A 268 15.44 -76.82 7.38
CA LYS A 268 14.91 -77.58 8.53
C LYS A 268 13.46 -78.01 8.32
N ILE A 269 12.60 -77.14 7.77
CA ILE A 269 11.22 -77.46 7.39
C ILE A 269 11.21 -78.57 6.34
N LYS A 270 11.98 -78.47 5.26
CA LYS A 270 12.10 -79.55 4.25
C LYS A 270 12.59 -80.87 4.83
N ILE A 271 13.51 -80.83 5.80
CA ILE A 271 13.95 -82.04 6.53
C ILE A 271 12.82 -82.59 7.41
N ILE A 272 12.07 -81.73 8.10
CA ILE A 272 10.91 -82.13 8.92
C ILE A 272 9.78 -82.68 8.04
N GLU A 273 9.48 -82.09 6.87
CA GLU A 273 8.53 -82.58 5.88
C GLU A 273 9.00 -83.92 5.29
N GLY A 274 10.29 -84.07 4.98
CA GLY A 274 10.88 -85.33 4.53
C GLY A 274 10.78 -86.43 5.59
N LEU A 275 11.09 -86.12 6.86
CA LEU A 275 10.94 -87.03 7.98
C LEU A 275 9.47 -87.34 8.29
N THR A 276 8.57 -86.36 8.20
CA THR A 276 7.13 -86.51 8.45
C THR A 276 6.49 -87.37 7.37
N THR A 277 6.72 -87.07 6.08
CA THR A 277 6.21 -87.90 4.99
C THR A 277 6.81 -89.31 4.99
N ASN A 278 8.06 -89.48 5.44
CA ASN A 278 8.64 -90.81 5.64
C ASN A 278 8.06 -91.54 6.86
N TYR A 279 7.78 -90.84 7.96
CA TYR A 279 7.07 -91.37 9.12
C TYR A 279 5.62 -91.73 8.77
N GLU A 280 4.94 -90.94 7.94
CA GLU A 280 3.59 -91.24 7.45
C GLU A 280 3.57 -92.43 6.50
N LYS A 281 4.55 -92.55 5.58
CA LYS A 281 4.74 -93.76 4.76
C LYS A 281 5.03 -94.98 5.63
N LEU A 282 5.85 -94.84 6.67
CA LEU A 282 6.17 -95.93 7.60
C LEU A 282 4.97 -96.30 8.48
N LYS A 283 4.20 -95.31 8.94
CA LYS A 283 2.95 -95.48 9.70
C LYS A 283 1.85 -96.10 8.83
N ALA A 284 1.75 -95.72 7.55
CA ALA A 284 0.86 -96.36 6.58
C ALA A 284 1.25 -97.82 6.38
N LYS A 285 2.53 -98.11 6.11
CA LYS A 285 3.06 -99.48 6.05
C LYS A 285 2.87 -100.25 7.36
N TYR A 286 2.97 -99.62 8.52
CA TYR A 286 2.75 -100.26 9.82
C TYR A 286 1.26 -100.54 10.06
N VAL A 287 0.36 -99.64 9.68
CA VAL A 287 -1.10 -99.87 9.71
C VAL A 287 -1.50 -100.96 8.70
N GLU A 288 -0.85 -101.00 7.53
CA GLU A 288 -1.01 -102.04 6.52
C GLU A 288 -0.50 -103.40 7.01
N VAL A 289 0.69 -103.46 7.62
CA VAL A 289 1.21 -104.66 8.30
C VAL A 289 0.33 -105.07 9.48
N LEU A 290 -0.25 -104.13 10.24
CA LEU A 290 -1.24 -104.44 11.29
C LEU A 290 -2.57 -104.94 10.71
N ARG A 291 -2.99 -104.46 9.53
CA ARG A 291 -4.16 -104.99 8.80
C ARG A 291 -3.88 -106.40 8.28
N TYR A 292 -2.73 -106.63 7.64
CA TYR A 292 -2.29 -107.97 7.23
C TYR A 292 -2.14 -108.91 8.42
N ARG A 293 -1.55 -108.45 9.53
CA ARG A 293 -1.45 -109.23 10.77
C ARG A 293 -2.82 -109.54 11.36
N LYS A 294 -3.73 -108.58 11.46
CA LYS A 294 -5.11 -108.85 11.94
C LYS A 294 -5.89 -109.74 10.99
N ALA A 295 -5.72 -109.61 9.67
CA ALA A 295 -6.32 -110.49 8.69
C ALA A 295 -5.75 -111.91 8.79
N TYR A 296 -4.44 -112.06 9.01
CA TYR A 296 -3.77 -113.34 9.21
C TYR A 296 -4.11 -113.98 10.56
N GLU A 297 -4.22 -113.21 11.65
CA GLU A 297 -4.68 -113.67 12.96
C GLU A 297 -6.17 -114.06 12.91
N ALA A 298 -7.01 -113.31 12.20
CA ALA A 298 -8.42 -113.66 11.96
C ALA A 298 -8.55 -114.89 11.06
N GLN A 299 -7.76 -115.01 10.00
CA GLN A 299 -7.72 -116.20 9.14
C GLN A 299 -7.22 -117.41 9.95
N GLN A 300 -6.15 -117.28 10.73
CA GLN A 300 -5.70 -118.33 11.66
C GLN A 300 -6.78 -118.69 12.68
N GLN A 301 -7.53 -117.75 13.25
CA GLN A 301 -8.66 -118.08 14.14
C GLN A 301 -9.81 -118.73 13.38
N THR A 302 -10.05 -118.38 12.12
CA THR A 302 -11.06 -119.03 11.27
C THR A 302 -10.63 -120.46 10.94
N GLU A 303 -9.39 -120.67 10.50
CA GLU A 303 -8.78 -121.97 10.24
C GLU A 303 -8.66 -122.83 11.51
N GLN A 304 -8.37 -122.25 12.68
CA GLN A 304 -8.38 -122.97 13.96
C GLN A 304 -9.81 -123.33 14.38
N CYS A 305 -10.77 -122.42 14.22
CA CYS A 305 -12.18 -122.66 14.49
C CYS A 305 -12.75 -123.73 13.55
N ASP A 306 -12.38 -123.70 12.27
CA ASP A 306 -12.79 -124.69 11.27
C ASP A 306 -12.03 -126.02 11.43
N GLN A 307 -10.76 -126.01 11.85
CA GLN A 307 -10.08 -127.24 12.30
C GLN A 307 -10.72 -127.81 13.57
N VAL A 308 -11.23 -126.99 14.49
CA VAL A 308 -11.95 -127.45 15.68
C VAL A 308 -13.32 -128.03 15.29
N LYS A 309 -14.09 -127.35 14.43
CA LYS A 309 -15.33 -127.90 13.83
C LYS A 309 -15.03 -129.18 13.06
N GLN A 310 -13.96 -129.25 12.28
CA GLN A 310 -13.57 -130.42 11.51
C GLN A 310 -13.10 -131.56 12.43
N LYS A 311 -12.38 -131.29 13.52
CA LYS A 311 -12.02 -132.27 14.55
C LYS A 311 -13.24 -132.76 15.34
N ASP A 312 -14.23 -131.90 15.60
CA ASP A 312 -15.50 -132.25 16.24
C ASP A 312 -16.41 -133.06 15.30
N VAL A 313 -16.59 -132.66 14.04
CA VAL A 313 -17.31 -133.42 13.01
C VAL A 313 -16.62 -134.74 12.71
N MET A 314 -15.29 -134.77 12.59
CA MET A 314 -14.51 -136.01 12.44
C MET A 314 -14.56 -136.87 13.72
N GLY A 315 -14.64 -136.25 14.89
CA GLY A 315 -14.83 -136.93 16.18
C GLY A 315 -16.21 -137.58 16.28
N LYS A 316 -17.27 -136.85 15.91
CA LYS A 316 -18.65 -137.33 15.78
C LYS A 316 -18.75 -138.43 14.73
N LEU A 317 -18.15 -138.26 13.56
CA LEU A 317 -18.09 -139.27 12.49
C LEU A 317 -17.34 -140.52 12.95
N ARG A 318 -16.22 -140.39 13.66
CA ARG A 318 -15.44 -141.51 14.21
C ARG A 318 -16.16 -142.20 15.37
N ALA A 319 -16.91 -141.46 16.18
CA ALA A 319 -17.77 -142.02 17.23
C ALA A 319 -18.99 -142.76 16.63
N LEU A 320 -19.59 -142.21 15.58
CA LEU A 320 -20.67 -142.85 14.84
C LEU A 320 -20.18 -144.11 14.12
N ALA A 321 -19.01 -144.04 13.47
CA ALA A 321 -18.36 -145.18 12.83
C ALA A 321 -18.03 -146.29 13.85
N LYS A 322 -17.42 -145.94 15.00
CA LYS A 322 -17.20 -146.90 16.10
C LYS A 322 -18.51 -147.49 16.64
N ARG A 323 -19.57 -146.68 16.78
CA ARG A 323 -20.88 -147.17 17.23
C ARG A 323 -21.51 -148.11 16.19
N MET A 324 -21.36 -147.81 14.91
CA MET A 324 -21.82 -148.68 13.81
C MET A 324 -21.00 -149.97 13.74
N GLU A 325 -19.68 -149.90 13.92
CA GLU A 325 -18.77 -151.04 14.02
C GLU A 325 -19.13 -151.95 15.20
N ILE A 326 -19.31 -151.39 16.40
CA ILE A 326 -19.83 -152.09 17.60
C ILE A 326 -21.16 -152.77 17.28
N MET A 327 -22.16 -152.04 16.76
CA MET A 327 -23.46 -152.62 16.38
C MET A 327 -23.33 -153.76 15.35
N THR A 328 -22.38 -153.69 14.40
CA THR A 328 -22.14 -154.79 13.45
C THR A 328 -21.41 -155.99 14.06
N LEU A 329 -20.54 -155.77 15.04
CA LEU A 329 -19.87 -156.83 15.80
C LEU A 329 -20.84 -157.52 16.76
N GLU A 330 -21.71 -156.76 17.43
CA GLU A 330 -22.79 -157.27 18.28
C GLU A 330 -23.79 -158.09 17.45
N ASN A 331 -24.21 -157.62 16.27
CA ASN A 331 -25.07 -158.41 15.37
C ASN A 331 -24.40 -159.71 14.93
N LYS A 332 -23.13 -159.68 14.51
CA LYS A 332 -22.38 -160.88 14.14
C LYS A 332 -22.22 -161.85 15.31
N HIS A 333 -21.93 -161.34 16.49
CA HIS A 333 -21.81 -162.13 17.72
C HIS A 333 -23.14 -162.80 18.06
N LEU A 334 -24.27 -162.06 18.00
CA LEU A 334 -25.60 -162.58 18.28
C LEU A 334 -25.96 -163.74 17.31
N VAL A 335 -25.70 -163.57 16.02
CA VAL A 335 -25.87 -164.64 15.01
C VAL A 335 -25.06 -165.87 15.37
N VAL A 336 -23.75 -165.73 15.62
CA VAL A 336 -22.87 -166.87 15.97
C VAL A 336 -23.31 -167.56 17.28
N THR A 337 -23.75 -166.80 18.30
CA THR A 337 -24.27 -167.42 19.54
C THR A 337 -25.60 -168.15 19.32
N HIS A 338 -26.46 -167.69 18.41
CA HIS A 338 -27.69 -168.39 18.06
C HIS A 338 -27.39 -169.72 17.36
N GLU A 339 -26.43 -169.74 16.42
CA GLU A 339 -25.98 -170.95 15.73
C GLU A 339 -25.35 -171.95 16.71
N GLN A 340 -24.55 -171.49 17.67
CA GLN A 340 -23.97 -172.33 18.73
C GLN A 340 -25.04 -172.96 19.65
N HIS A 341 -26.07 -172.19 20.04
CA HIS A 341 -27.14 -172.72 20.89
C HIS A 341 -28.04 -173.75 20.17
N GLU A 342 -28.33 -173.56 18.88
CA GLU A 342 -29.03 -174.57 18.06
C GLU A 342 -28.25 -175.90 18.03
N LEU A 343 -26.93 -175.85 17.78
CA LEU A 343 -26.07 -177.03 17.75
C LEU A 343 -25.99 -177.76 19.11
N GLU A 344 -25.88 -177.04 20.22
CA GLU A 344 -25.80 -177.65 21.55
C GLU A 344 -27.14 -178.28 21.98
N ILE A 345 -28.28 -177.69 21.60
CA ILE A 345 -29.61 -178.29 21.81
C ILE A 345 -29.74 -179.63 21.06
N LEU A 346 -29.20 -179.72 19.84
CA LEU A 346 -29.14 -180.98 19.08
C LEU A 346 -28.21 -182.01 19.76
N ARG A 347 -27.03 -181.59 20.24
CA ARG A 347 -26.07 -182.47 20.93
C ARG A 347 -26.67 -183.08 22.20
N LEU A 348 -27.22 -182.25 23.10
CA LEU A 348 -27.80 -182.68 24.37
C LEU A 348 -28.96 -183.68 24.18
N ARG A 349 -29.75 -183.54 23.11
CA ARG A 349 -30.79 -184.50 22.73
C ARG A 349 -30.25 -185.92 22.47
N GLY A 350 -29.07 -186.03 21.85
CA GLY A 350 -28.41 -187.31 21.61
C GLY A 350 -27.93 -187.98 22.90
N ILE A 351 -27.30 -187.21 23.79
CA ILE A 351 -26.75 -187.68 25.07
C ILE A 351 -27.83 -188.30 25.95
N ILE A 352 -28.96 -187.60 26.12
CA ILE A 352 -30.10 -188.06 26.93
C ILE A 352 -30.64 -189.41 26.40
N GLN A 353 -30.64 -189.61 25.08
CA GLN A 353 -31.10 -190.85 24.47
C GLN A 353 -30.13 -192.02 24.68
N GLN A 354 -28.80 -191.80 24.75
CA GLN A 354 -27.82 -192.85 25.05
C GLN A 354 -27.89 -193.31 26.53
N ILE A 355 -27.93 -192.37 27.48
CA ILE A 355 -28.04 -192.67 28.92
C ILE A 355 -29.31 -193.50 29.21
N LYS A 356 -30.41 -193.18 28.52
CA LYS A 356 -31.70 -193.86 28.64
C LYS A 356 -31.69 -195.34 28.20
N VAL A 357 -30.71 -195.76 27.38
CA VAL A 357 -30.51 -197.17 27.02
C VAL A 357 -29.72 -197.88 28.13
N THR A 358 -28.51 -197.39 28.45
CA THR A 358 -27.61 -198.07 29.41
C THR A 358 -28.19 -198.26 30.81
N VAL A 359 -28.98 -197.28 31.32
CA VAL A 359 -29.68 -197.43 32.61
C VAL A 359 -30.72 -198.56 32.56
N ARG A 360 -31.40 -198.74 31.43
CA ARG A 360 -32.47 -199.74 31.27
C ARG A 360 -31.91 -201.17 31.30
N ASP A 361 -30.78 -201.40 30.65
CA ASP A 361 -30.17 -202.72 30.54
C ASP A 361 -29.68 -203.24 31.90
N ALA A 362 -29.06 -202.38 32.71
CA ALA A 362 -28.52 -202.78 34.02
C ALA A 362 -29.60 -203.03 35.09
N ILE A 363 -30.77 -202.39 35.00
CA ILE A 363 -31.93 -202.68 35.87
C ILE A 363 -32.44 -204.12 35.67
N ILE A 364 -32.22 -204.71 34.48
CA ILE A 364 -32.54 -206.11 34.20
C ILE A 364 -31.53 -207.05 34.89
N ALA A 365 -30.24 -206.69 34.88
CA ALA A 365 -29.17 -207.48 35.50
C ALA A 365 -29.25 -207.52 37.04
N GLU A 366 -29.61 -206.43 37.72
CA GLU A 366 -29.73 -206.44 39.20
C GLU A 366 -30.86 -207.36 39.70
N LYS A 367 -31.93 -207.54 38.89
CA LYS A 367 -33.09 -208.37 39.27
C LYS A 367 -32.85 -209.87 39.22
N SER A 368 -32.01 -210.35 38.31
CA SER A 368 -31.78 -211.80 38.14
C SER A 368 -30.96 -212.38 39.30
N ALA A 369 -29.87 -211.72 39.69
CA ALA A 369 -28.98 -212.20 40.75
C ALA A 369 -29.67 -212.25 42.13
N LYS A 370 -30.48 -211.25 42.49
CA LYS A 370 -31.15 -211.17 43.81
C LYS A 370 -32.09 -212.34 44.13
N LEU A 371 -32.70 -212.96 43.12
CA LEU A 371 -33.66 -214.06 43.28
C LEU A 371 -33.02 -215.46 43.35
N PHE A 372 -31.74 -215.58 43.01
CA PHE A 372 -31.04 -216.87 42.94
C PHE A 372 -30.94 -217.57 44.31
N PRO A 373 -30.49 -216.91 45.41
CA PRO A 373 -30.34 -217.56 46.71
C PRO A 373 -31.67 -217.85 47.44
N GLU A 374 -32.71 -217.02 47.24
CA GLU A 374 -34.03 -217.25 47.89
C GLU A 374 -34.68 -218.57 47.44
N ARG A 375 -34.39 -219.02 46.21
CA ARG A 375 -34.89 -220.28 45.66
C ARG A 375 -34.23 -221.50 46.29
N LEU A 376 -32.97 -221.39 46.72
CA LEU A 376 -32.22 -222.49 47.32
C LEU A 376 -32.76 -222.85 48.72
N ILE A 377 -33.09 -221.83 49.54
CA ILE A 377 -33.69 -222.04 50.88
C ILE A 377 -34.99 -222.87 50.80
N ILE A 378 -35.79 -222.67 49.75
CA ILE A 378 -37.06 -223.40 49.53
C ILE A 378 -36.80 -224.87 49.14
N ALA A 379 -35.64 -225.19 48.57
CA ALA A 379 -35.39 -226.46 47.88
C ALA A 379 -34.88 -227.60 48.78
N ASN A 380 -34.27 -227.30 49.93
CA ASN A 380 -33.95 -228.27 51.00
C ASN A 380 -32.96 -229.41 50.62
N LEU A 381 -32.16 -229.26 49.55
CA LEU A 381 -31.22 -230.28 49.05
C LEU A 381 -29.77 -230.14 49.57
N ASP A 382 -29.35 -228.92 49.96
CA ASP A 382 -27.99 -228.60 50.41
C ASP A 382 -27.97 -228.19 51.89
N THR A 383 -26.80 -228.23 52.56
CA THR A 383 -26.66 -227.61 53.89
C THR A 383 -26.74 -226.09 53.77
N PRO A 384 -27.23 -225.37 54.81
CA PRO A 384 -27.50 -223.93 54.73
C PRO A 384 -26.26 -223.06 54.44
N GLU A 385 -25.04 -223.59 54.59
CA GLU A 385 -23.78 -222.87 54.34
C GLU A 385 -23.60 -222.54 52.86
N VAL A 386 -23.79 -223.52 51.96
CA VAL A 386 -23.65 -223.33 50.50
C VAL A 386 -24.69 -222.34 49.97
N ILE A 387 -25.86 -222.29 50.61
CA ILE A 387 -26.96 -221.41 50.23
C ILE A 387 -26.64 -219.94 50.54
N GLU A 388 -25.95 -219.66 51.65
CA GLU A 388 -25.43 -218.31 51.92
C GLU A 388 -24.15 -218.01 51.11
N GLU A 389 -23.30 -218.99 50.78
CA GLU A 389 -22.17 -218.77 49.85
C GLU A 389 -22.66 -218.29 48.47
N VAL A 390 -23.65 -218.96 47.88
CA VAL A 390 -24.31 -218.53 46.63
C VAL A 390 -25.03 -217.18 46.79
N ARG A 391 -25.45 -216.82 48.01
CA ARG A 391 -26.09 -215.52 48.32
C ARG A 391 -25.07 -214.40 48.36
N GLU A 392 -23.91 -214.63 48.97
CA GLU A 392 -22.78 -213.70 48.95
C GLU A 392 -22.26 -213.52 47.53
N ASP A 393 -22.10 -214.59 46.76
CA ASP A 393 -21.67 -214.55 45.36
C ASP A 393 -22.63 -213.76 44.46
N ALA A 394 -23.94 -214.00 44.57
CA ALA A 394 -24.96 -213.24 43.84
C ALA A 394 -24.98 -211.75 44.26
N MET A 395 -24.74 -211.45 45.54
CA MET A 395 -24.57 -210.08 46.02
C MET A 395 -23.23 -209.45 45.58
N ALA A 396 -22.16 -210.22 45.46
CA ALA A 396 -20.87 -209.77 44.93
C ALA A 396 -20.98 -209.44 43.45
N LEU A 397 -21.63 -210.29 42.65
CA LEU A 397 -21.89 -210.04 41.23
C LEU A 397 -22.83 -208.83 41.03
N CYS A 398 -23.84 -208.64 41.89
CA CYS A 398 -24.63 -207.40 41.95
C CYS A 398 -23.76 -206.16 42.24
N LYS A 399 -22.84 -206.23 43.20
CA LYS A 399 -21.92 -205.12 43.51
C LYS A 399 -20.98 -204.84 42.33
N LEU A 400 -20.45 -205.87 41.69
CA LEU A 400 -19.53 -205.76 40.55
C LEU A 400 -20.22 -205.14 39.33
N THR A 401 -21.40 -205.64 38.95
CA THR A 401 -22.20 -205.09 37.84
C THR A 401 -22.72 -203.67 38.13
N ARG A 402 -22.95 -203.31 39.39
CA ARG A 402 -23.26 -201.94 39.81
C ARG A 402 -22.04 -201.00 39.71
N ILE A 403 -20.85 -201.48 40.03
CA ILE A 403 -19.59 -200.73 39.82
C ILE A 403 -19.33 -200.56 38.32
N ASP A 404 -19.53 -201.60 37.51
CA ASP A 404 -19.36 -201.53 36.05
C ASP A 404 -20.44 -200.66 35.37
N LEU A 405 -21.68 -200.65 35.84
CA LEU A 405 -22.71 -199.67 35.45
C LEU A 405 -22.27 -198.25 35.82
N LEU A 406 -21.76 -198.03 37.03
CA LEU A 406 -21.24 -196.73 37.45
C LEU A 406 -20.05 -196.31 36.58
N SER A 407 -19.14 -197.21 36.22
CA SER A 407 -18.05 -196.95 35.27
C SER A 407 -18.55 -196.67 33.86
N LYS A 408 -19.62 -197.32 33.38
CA LYS A 408 -20.23 -197.05 32.06
C LYS A 408 -20.97 -195.73 32.01
N LEU A 409 -21.74 -195.39 33.05
CA LEU A 409 -22.36 -194.07 33.19
C LEU A 409 -21.31 -192.98 33.37
N MET A 410 -20.26 -193.23 34.17
CA MET A 410 -19.15 -192.31 34.32
C MET A 410 -18.38 -192.14 33.01
N ASN A 411 -18.18 -193.18 32.20
CA ASN A 411 -17.56 -193.06 30.87
C ASN A 411 -18.45 -192.30 29.88
N ILE A 412 -19.78 -192.48 29.90
CA ILE A 412 -20.70 -191.69 29.06
C ILE A 412 -20.69 -190.20 29.48
N VAL A 413 -20.62 -189.92 30.78
CA VAL A 413 -20.50 -188.54 31.29
C VAL A 413 -19.11 -187.96 31.03
N SER A 414 -18.03 -188.74 31.17
CA SER A 414 -16.64 -188.28 31.07
C SER A 414 -16.19 -188.08 29.63
N SER A 415 -16.51 -189.01 28.72
CA SER A 415 -16.25 -188.83 27.28
C SER A 415 -17.01 -187.64 26.69
N HIS A 416 -18.14 -187.26 27.28
CA HIS A 416 -18.86 -186.03 26.92
C HIS A 416 -18.45 -184.80 27.76
N SER A 417 -17.51 -184.96 28.70
CA SER A 417 -16.91 -183.88 29.49
C SER A 417 -15.60 -183.36 28.89
N GLU A 418 -14.88 -184.20 28.13
CA GLU A 418 -13.66 -183.79 27.41
C GLU A 418 -13.98 -182.91 26.19
N GLU A 419 -15.18 -183.05 25.61
CA GLU A 419 -15.70 -182.20 24.52
C GLU A 419 -16.39 -180.90 25.02
N LEU A 420 -15.94 -180.31 26.14
CA LEU A 420 -16.39 -178.97 26.54
C LEU A 420 -15.50 -177.85 25.94
N PRO A 421 -15.96 -177.11 24.91
CA PRO A 421 -15.36 -175.82 24.60
C PRO A 421 -15.58 -174.87 25.80
N ARG A 422 -14.52 -174.15 26.21
CA ARG A 422 -14.61 -173.15 27.29
C ARG A 422 -15.65 -172.09 26.95
N THR A 423 -16.70 -171.99 27.76
CA THR A 423 -17.62 -170.85 27.73
C THR A 423 -16.86 -169.57 28.09
N PRO A 424 -16.99 -168.47 27.32
CA PRO A 424 -16.33 -167.20 27.65
C PRO A 424 -17.03 -166.56 28.84
N SER A 425 -16.39 -166.63 30.01
CA SER A 425 -16.88 -165.94 31.21
C SER A 425 -16.74 -164.42 31.07
N ILE A 426 -17.58 -163.69 31.80
CA ILE A 426 -17.73 -162.21 31.76
C ILE A 426 -16.46 -161.44 32.20
N GLY A 427 -15.38 -162.14 32.58
CA GLY A 427 -14.16 -161.63 33.21
C GLY A 427 -13.15 -160.87 32.33
N SER A 428 -13.56 -160.24 31.22
CA SER A 428 -12.67 -159.38 30.40
C SER A 428 -13.11 -157.91 30.32
N ILE A 429 -14.14 -157.51 31.09
CA ILE A 429 -14.43 -156.10 31.37
C ILE A 429 -13.45 -155.61 32.45
N GLY A 430 -12.17 -155.46 32.07
CA GLY A 430 -11.05 -155.54 33.02
C GLY A 430 -9.88 -154.55 32.87
N SER A 431 -9.97 -153.51 32.03
CA SER A 431 -8.94 -152.44 32.02
C SER A 431 -9.48 -151.09 31.52
N ALA A 432 -10.26 -150.42 32.37
CA ALA A 432 -10.77 -149.07 32.10
C ALA A 432 -9.86 -147.98 32.71
N THR A 433 -8.71 -147.70 32.08
CA THR A 433 -7.81 -146.61 32.50
C THR A 433 -7.21 -145.81 31.34
N SER A 434 -7.76 -144.63 31.04
CA SER A 434 -7.03 -143.46 30.52
C SER A 434 -7.95 -142.24 30.35
N SER A 435 -7.57 -141.05 30.82
CA SER A 435 -7.81 -140.68 32.23
C SER A 435 -7.95 -139.16 32.37
N LEU A 436 -9.14 -138.67 32.70
CA LEU A 436 -9.36 -137.26 33.10
C LEU A 436 -9.40 -137.08 34.63
N TYR A 437 -9.56 -138.17 35.38
CA TYR A 437 -9.74 -138.18 36.83
C TYR A 437 -8.76 -139.16 37.50
N ALA A 438 -8.45 -138.93 38.77
CA ALA A 438 -7.64 -139.81 39.62
C ALA A 438 -8.31 -140.01 41.00
N PRO A 439 -8.19 -141.19 41.64
CA PRO A 439 -8.76 -141.43 42.95
C PRO A 439 -7.99 -140.68 44.06
N GLY A 440 -8.72 -139.90 44.86
CA GLY A 440 -8.28 -139.37 46.15
C GLY A 440 -9.04 -140.03 47.31
N LYS A 441 -8.71 -139.67 48.56
CA LYS A 441 -9.24 -140.31 49.78
C LYS A 441 -10.77 -140.18 50.01
N MET A 442 -11.50 -139.49 49.14
CA MET A 442 -12.97 -139.39 49.16
C MET A 442 -13.62 -139.55 47.77
N GLY A 443 -12.93 -140.18 46.80
CA GLY A 443 -13.45 -140.44 45.45
C GLY A 443 -12.60 -139.87 44.32
N PHE A 444 -13.13 -139.88 43.10
CA PHE A 444 -12.39 -139.50 41.88
C PHE A 444 -12.42 -137.98 41.62
N MET A 445 -11.25 -137.35 41.49
CA MET A 445 -11.10 -135.91 41.20
C MET A 445 -10.44 -135.65 39.83
N PRO A 446 -10.85 -134.60 39.09
CA PRO A 446 -10.28 -134.29 37.78
C PRO A 446 -8.84 -133.76 37.87
N ARG A 447 -7.99 -134.15 36.92
CA ARG A 447 -6.60 -133.67 36.82
C ARG A 447 -6.55 -132.27 36.19
N LYS A 448 -6.17 -131.25 36.98
CA LYS A 448 -5.62 -130.00 36.43
C LYS A 448 -4.20 -130.25 35.89
N PRO A 449 -3.78 -129.63 34.78
CA PRO A 449 -2.36 -129.50 34.47
C PRO A 449 -1.68 -128.70 35.59
N LYS A 450 -0.46 -129.10 35.98
CA LYS A 450 0.32 -128.40 37.02
C LYS A 450 1.09 -127.21 36.43
N PRO A 451 1.33 -126.15 37.23
CA PRO A 451 2.04 -124.95 36.78
C PRO A 451 3.51 -125.24 36.48
N THR A 452 4.09 -124.41 35.62
CA THR A 452 5.52 -124.42 35.31
C THR A 452 6.31 -123.86 36.50
N PRO A 453 7.52 -124.38 36.85
CA PRO A 453 8.20 -124.02 38.11
C PRO A 453 8.59 -122.54 38.30
N TYR A 454 8.43 -121.69 37.30
CA TYR A 454 8.79 -120.27 37.36
C TYR A 454 7.79 -119.40 38.14
N GLU A 455 6.57 -119.89 38.37
CA GLU A 455 5.42 -119.06 38.80
C GLU A 455 5.06 -119.20 40.30
N ILE A 456 5.82 -119.97 41.10
CA ILE A 456 5.50 -120.26 42.51
C ILE A 456 6.66 -119.93 43.49
N PHE A 457 7.87 -119.63 43.02
CA PHE A 457 9.02 -119.28 43.88
C PHE A 457 9.70 -117.95 43.54
N ARG A 458 8.90 -116.89 43.37
CA ARG A 458 9.32 -115.49 43.58
C ARG A 458 8.20 -114.66 44.21
N SER A 459 7.99 -114.90 45.50
CA SER A 459 7.33 -114.01 46.45
C SER A 459 8.08 -114.11 47.78
N GLU A 460 8.01 -113.05 48.60
CA GLU A 460 8.73 -112.86 49.88
C GLU A 460 10.21 -112.43 49.78
N VAL A 461 10.65 -111.69 50.82
CA VAL A 461 11.99 -111.09 51.07
C VAL A 461 12.40 -109.91 50.15
N VAL A 462 12.79 -108.71 50.64
CA VAL A 462 12.42 -107.90 51.83
C VAL A 462 12.90 -106.44 51.61
N ASP A 463 12.46 -105.51 52.47
CA ASP A 463 12.66 -104.06 52.40
C ASP A 463 14.12 -103.54 52.38
N HIS A 464 14.32 -102.39 51.71
CA HIS A 464 14.61 -101.07 52.32
C HIS A 464 14.25 -99.98 51.27
N VAL A 465 13.45 -98.93 51.55
CA VAL A 465 13.68 -97.78 52.45
C VAL A 465 14.89 -96.96 51.96
N VAL A 466 14.73 -95.71 51.49
CA VAL A 466 14.50 -94.49 52.30
C VAL A 466 13.57 -93.46 51.59
N GLU A 467 12.53 -93.03 52.32
CA GLU A 467 11.94 -91.66 52.48
C GLU A 467 11.68 -90.72 51.27
N LEU A 468 10.71 -89.77 51.29
CA LEU A 468 9.69 -89.33 52.27
C LEU A 468 8.41 -88.89 51.47
N PRO A 469 7.18 -88.81 52.05
CA PRO A 469 5.94 -88.73 51.26
C PRO A 469 5.11 -87.43 51.38
N ASP A 470 4.05 -87.41 50.57
CA ASP A 470 2.66 -87.05 50.92
C ASP A 470 2.04 -85.65 50.72
N TYR A 471 0.71 -85.70 50.59
CA TYR A 471 -0.35 -84.69 50.64
C TYR A 471 -0.38 -83.45 49.71
N LEU A 472 -1.42 -83.49 48.86
CA LEU A 472 -2.35 -82.40 48.54
C LEU A 472 -2.33 -81.18 49.49
N GLN A 473 -2.17 -79.97 48.93
CA GLN A 473 -3.05 -78.87 49.33
C GLN A 473 -3.28 -77.80 48.24
N LYS A 474 -4.49 -77.25 48.23
CA LYS A 474 -4.85 -76.00 47.53
C LYS A 474 -4.62 -74.83 48.48
N HIS A 475 -4.17 -73.70 47.96
CA HIS A 475 -4.77 -72.34 48.10
C HIS A 475 -3.79 -71.32 47.46
N ARG A 476 -4.14 -70.25 46.74
CA ARG A 476 -5.36 -69.41 46.61
C ARG A 476 -5.28 -68.07 47.37
N GLU A 477 -5.00 -67.01 46.60
CA GLU A 477 -5.46 -65.61 46.71
C GLU A 477 -5.02 -64.74 47.92
N GLU A 478 -4.95 -63.42 47.66
CA GLU A 478 -5.14 -62.31 48.61
C GLU A 478 -4.10 -62.07 49.73
N GLN A 479 -3.97 -60.88 50.35
CA GLN A 479 -4.07 -59.47 49.90
C GLN A 479 -3.57 -58.57 51.07
N LYS A 480 -3.06 -57.36 50.76
CA LYS A 480 -2.98 -56.15 51.65
C LYS A 480 -2.06 -56.16 52.89
N ALA A 481 -1.68 -54.92 53.26
CA ALA A 481 -1.36 -54.42 54.61
C ALA A 481 -0.06 -54.92 55.31
N GLN A 482 0.70 -54.11 56.07
CA GLN A 482 0.76 -52.63 56.16
C GLN A 482 2.08 -52.18 56.85
N GLU A 483 2.45 -50.92 56.63
CA GLU A 483 3.09 -49.99 57.60
C GLU A 483 4.57 -50.07 58.07
N ARG A 484 5.15 -48.85 58.12
CA ARG A 484 6.19 -48.32 59.05
C ARG A 484 7.66 -48.78 58.83
N LYS A 485 8.67 -47.88 58.90
CA LYS A 485 8.67 -46.39 59.11
C LYS A 485 10.03 -45.74 58.75
N ARG A 486 10.01 -44.41 58.54
CA ARG A 486 11.11 -43.40 58.61
C ARG A 486 12.16 -43.40 57.48
N VAL A 487 12.76 -42.28 57.03
CA VAL A 487 12.56 -40.80 57.12
C VAL A 487 12.75 -40.34 55.65
N GLY A 488 11.96 -39.46 55.00
CA GLY A 488 11.59 -38.08 55.33
C GLY A 488 12.48 -37.10 54.52
N ASP A 489 12.07 -35.88 54.13
CA ASP A 489 10.79 -35.21 54.32
C ASP A 489 10.35 -34.42 53.07
N GLU A 490 9.03 -34.31 52.94
CA GLU A 490 8.19 -33.20 52.46
C GLU A 490 8.77 -32.17 51.45
N CYS A 491 8.21 -31.98 50.26
CA CYS A 491 6.82 -31.61 49.85
C CYS A 491 6.54 -30.09 49.87
N SER A 492 5.57 -29.54 49.11
CA SER A 492 4.95 -29.90 47.80
C SER A 492 3.69 -29.06 47.62
N ILE A 493 3.60 -28.26 46.54
CA ILE A 493 2.35 -27.87 45.84
C ILE A 493 1.28 -27.08 46.65
N ILE A 494 0.71 -26.02 46.05
CA ILE A 494 -0.74 -25.86 45.81
C ILE A 494 -0.96 -24.66 44.88
N ASP A 495 -2.01 -24.76 44.08
CA ASP A 495 -2.40 -23.86 42.99
C ASP A 495 -3.73 -23.14 43.37
N VAL A 496 -4.35 -22.45 42.42
CA VAL A 496 -5.73 -21.90 42.45
C VAL A 496 -5.92 -20.50 43.07
N GLU A 497 -6.09 -19.53 42.16
CA GLU A 497 -7.07 -18.41 42.15
C GLU A 497 -7.34 -17.56 43.42
N PHE A 498 -7.20 -16.23 43.31
CA PHE A 498 -8.29 -15.33 42.92
C PHE A 498 -7.74 -13.93 42.55
N GLY A 499 -8.55 -13.08 41.89
CA GLY A 499 -8.09 -11.82 41.27
C GLY A 499 -8.29 -10.53 42.09
N THR A 500 -8.30 -9.38 41.39
CA THR A 500 -8.38 -7.98 41.89
C THR A 500 -7.05 -7.44 42.48
N THR A 501 -6.66 -6.16 42.36
CA THR A 501 -7.05 -5.02 41.49
C THR A 501 -5.94 -3.94 41.49
N LEU A 502 -6.01 -3.01 40.52
CA LEU A 502 -5.43 -1.64 40.53
C LEU A 502 -3.90 -1.46 40.36
N TYR A 503 -3.57 -0.45 39.54
CA TYR A 503 -2.27 0.24 39.46
C TYR A 503 -2.11 1.22 40.65
N VAL A 504 -0.88 1.64 40.96
CA VAL A 504 -0.39 3.05 40.89
C VAL A 504 0.98 3.21 41.59
N SER A 505 1.91 3.96 40.96
CA SER A 505 3.13 4.57 41.55
C SER A 505 4.25 3.66 42.09
N SER A 506 5.53 4.11 42.20
CA SER A 506 6.21 5.31 41.67
C SER A 506 7.72 5.03 41.51
N SER A 507 8.38 5.81 40.65
CA SER A 507 9.84 5.96 40.54
C SER A 507 10.52 6.48 41.82
N ARG A 508 11.80 6.14 41.96
CA ARG A 508 12.93 6.73 42.73
C ARG A 508 14.21 5.98 42.27
N GLU A 509 15.45 6.47 42.19
CA GLU A 509 16.20 7.71 42.52
C GLU A 509 17.42 7.78 41.54
N ASP A 510 17.79 8.92 40.93
CA ASP A 510 18.84 9.93 41.31
C ASP A 510 20.23 9.58 40.68
N ASP A 511 21.25 10.44 40.50
CA ASP A 511 21.52 11.85 40.87
C ASP A 511 21.86 12.72 39.60
N ILE A 512 21.61 14.04 39.48
CA ILE A 512 22.27 15.24 40.07
C ILE A 512 23.80 15.32 39.75
N ILE A 513 24.35 16.34 39.07
CA ILE A 513 24.89 17.65 39.56
C ILE A 513 25.43 18.43 38.32
N GLU A 514 25.44 19.77 38.15
CA GLU A 514 24.75 20.95 38.73
C GLU A 514 24.98 22.17 37.79
N MET A 515 24.05 23.14 37.78
CA MET A 515 24.19 24.64 37.82
C MET A 515 25.25 25.38 36.94
N GLU A 516 25.19 26.69 36.64
CA GLU A 516 24.36 27.87 37.02
C GLU A 516 24.50 28.91 35.85
N GLU A 517 23.77 30.02 35.69
CA GLU A 517 22.77 30.73 36.51
C GLU A 517 21.75 31.46 35.57
N GLU A 518 20.61 31.88 36.11
CA GLU A 518 19.53 32.64 35.43
C GLU A 518 19.63 34.16 35.83
N PRO A 519 18.62 35.07 35.75
CA PRO A 519 17.21 34.94 35.31
C PRO A 519 16.73 35.97 34.26
N LEU A 520 15.55 35.69 33.73
CA LEU A 520 14.63 36.64 33.05
C LEU A 520 13.77 37.39 34.09
N GLU A 521 13.14 38.50 33.70
CA GLU A 521 11.70 38.69 33.97
C GLU A 521 11.08 39.75 33.03
N GLU A 522 9.75 39.74 32.89
CA GLU A 522 8.99 40.59 31.95
C GLU A 522 8.23 41.76 32.65
N PRO A 523 6.94 42.12 32.41
CA PRO A 523 6.67 43.49 31.97
C PRO A 523 5.57 44.26 32.75
N GLU A 524 5.18 45.42 32.18
CA GLU A 524 4.07 46.34 32.53
C GLU A 524 4.29 47.33 33.69
N GLY A 525 3.72 48.55 33.55
CA GLY A 525 3.77 49.60 34.59
C GLY A 525 3.69 51.05 34.09
N SER A 526 2.49 51.57 33.87
CA SER A 526 2.19 52.95 33.40
C SER A 526 2.72 54.09 34.28
N THR A 527 3.09 55.24 33.67
CA THR A 527 2.69 56.60 34.16
C THR A 527 2.96 57.76 33.17
N SER A 528 1.91 58.56 32.88
CA SER A 528 1.85 60.05 32.76
C SER A 528 2.99 60.86 32.05
N THR A 529 2.80 61.91 31.23
CA THR A 529 1.74 62.91 30.93
C THR A 529 1.91 63.36 29.44
N MET A 530 1.05 64.11 28.72
CA MET A 530 0.41 65.42 28.96
C MET A 530 -0.79 65.67 27.99
N SER A 531 -1.79 66.41 28.48
CA SER A 531 -2.63 67.41 27.77
C SER A 531 -3.35 67.11 26.43
N VAL A 532 -4.67 67.30 26.48
CA VAL A 532 -5.63 67.32 25.35
C VAL A 532 -5.98 68.78 24.99
N GLN A 533 -6.35 69.05 23.73
CA GLN A 533 -7.32 70.12 23.44
C GLN A 533 -8.31 69.68 22.34
N GLN A 534 -9.61 69.86 22.61
CA GLN A 534 -10.73 69.54 21.71
C GLN A 534 -11.38 70.83 21.20
N THR A 535 -12.03 70.76 20.04
CA THR A 535 -13.38 71.34 19.84
C THR A 535 -14.21 70.46 18.90
N SER A 536 -15.47 70.25 19.26
CA SER A 536 -16.58 69.72 18.44
C SER A 536 -17.15 70.82 17.51
N THR A 537 -18.22 70.70 16.70
CA THR A 537 -19.47 69.91 16.73
C THR A 537 -20.06 69.66 15.33
N GLU A 538 -20.97 68.66 15.26
CA GLU A 538 -22.27 68.55 14.54
C GLU A 538 -22.64 69.53 13.39
N GLY A 539 -23.38 69.13 12.34
CA GLY A 539 -24.01 67.84 12.03
C GLY A 539 -25.17 67.95 11.01
N SER A 540 -26.03 66.92 10.94
CA SER A 540 -27.25 66.78 10.10
C SER A 540 -27.07 66.33 8.63
N ALA A 541 -28.17 65.81 8.03
CA ALA A 541 -28.21 65.07 6.76
C ALA A 541 -29.53 65.32 5.95
N PRO A 542 -30.06 64.46 5.03
CA PRO A 542 -30.24 64.83 3.61
C PRO A 542 -31.69 64.60 3.06
N PRO A 543 -31.99 64.37 1.75
CA PRO A 543 -31.31 64.86 0.53
C PRO A 543 -32.08 65.81 -0.48
N PRO A 544 -33.24 65.48 -1.12
CA PRO A 544 -33.23 64.76 -2.42
C PRO A 544 -33.98 65.40 -3.65
N VAL A 545 -33.57 64.93 -4.85
CA VAL A 545 -34.21 64.95 -6.20
C VAL A 545 -34.50 66.30 -6.91
N LEU A 546 -33.87 66.54 -8.08
CA LEU A 546 -34.49 66.54 -9.43
C LEU A 546 -33.56 67.05 -10.55
N ALA A 547 -33.67 66.41 -11.73
CA ALA A 547 -33.28 66.96 -13.04
C ALA A 547 -34.56 67.57 -13.71
N PRO A 548 -34.57 68.28 -14.87
CA PRO A 548 -34.03 67.74 -16.14
C PRO A 548 -33.68 68.75 -17.29
N LEU A 549 -33.37 68.20 -18.49
CA LEU A 549 -33.48 68.78 -19.86
C LEU A 549 -32.67 70.08 -20.22
N VAL A 550 -32.38 70.45 -21.49
CA VAL A 550 -32.02 69.72 -22.75
C VAL A 550 -31.63 70.70 -23.90
N LYS A 551 -30.89 70.21 -24.92
CA LYS A 551 -30.77 70.77 -26.31
C LYS A 551 -30.00 72.12 -26.50
N GLU A 552 -29.55 72.55 -27.70
CA GLU A 552 -29.71 72.04 -29.09
C GLU A 552 -28.57 72.45 -30.08
N ILE A 553 -28.30 71.61 -31.10
CA ILE A 553 -27.99 71.91 -32.55
C ILE A 553 -26.80 72.85 -32.93
N SER A 554 -26.06 72.76 -34.06
CA SER A 554 -26.10 72.08 -35.38
C SER A 554 -24.64 71.86 -35.92
N ALA A 555 -24.33 71.16 -37.04
CA ALA A 555 -24.96 70.11 -37.86
C ALA A 555 -23.98 69.58 -38.96
N GLU A 556 -24.37 68.47 -39.63
CA GLU A 556 -24.06 68.10 -41.04
C GLU A 556 -22.61 67.71 -41.48
N MET A 557 -22.39 66.71 -42.37
CA MET A 557 -23.31 65.70 -42.96
C MET A 557 -22.59 64.39 -43.36
N ILE A 558 -23.37 63.32 -43.56
CA ILE A 558 -23.02 62.00 -44.17
C ILE A 558 -23.70 61.92 -45.57
N PRO A 559 -23.91 60.78 -46.33
CA PRO A 559 -23.93 59.32 -46.05
C PRO A 559 -22.81 58.59 -46.86
N GLU A 560 -22.77 57.29 -47.18
CA GLU A 560 -23.63 56.08 -47.03
C GLU A 560 -22.84 54.96 -46.27
N THR A 561 -23.32 53.78 -45.79
CA THR A 561 -24.44 52.83 -46.04
C THR A 561 -24.33 51.91 -47.28
N LYS A 562 -24.67 50.62 -47.33
CA LYS A 562 -24.93 49.48 -46.41
C LYS A 562 -25.21 48.29 -47.36
N SER A 563 -24.71 47.07 -47.08
CA SER A 563 -25.37 45.83 -47.52
C SER A 563 -24.97 44.66 -46.61
N ALA A 564 -25.59 43.49 -46.76
CA ALA A 564 -25.73 42.52 -45.66
C ALA A 564 -25.68 41.03 -46.04
N ARG A 565 -25.62 40.20 -44.98
CA ARG A 565 -26.11 38.81 -44.86
C ARG A 565 -25.30 37.64 -45.45
N SER A 566 -24.93 36.74 -44.52
CA SER A 566 -25.47 35.36 -44.42
C SER A 566 -24.69 34.16 -45.00
N ILE A 567 -24.04 33.42 -44.09
CA ILE A 567 -23.98 31.94 -43.95
C ILE A 567 -23.56 31.10 -45.18
N ILE A 568 -22.49 30.30 -45.04
CA ILE A 568 -22.42 28.82 -45.23
C ILE A 568 -20.94 28.36 -45.21
N SER A 569 -20.73 27.16 -44.66
CA SER A 569 -19.46 26.49 -44.35
C SER A 569 -18.81 25.70 -45.50
N LEU A 570 -17.48 25.49 -45.45
CA LEU A 570 -16.78 24.17 -45.42
C LEU A 570 -15.34 24.20 -45.98
N ASN A 571 -14.47 23.44 -45.31
CA ASN A 571 -13.32 22.64 -45.81
C ASN A 571 -12.08 23.27 -46.50
N THR A 572 -10.91 22.79 -46.00
CA THR A 572 -9.65 22.43 -46.71
C THR A 572 -8.96 23.43 -47.67
N GLY A 573 -7.64 23.65 -47.63
CA GLY A 573 -6.59 23.15 -46.73
C GLY A 573 -5.26 22.84 -47.46
N ILE A 574 -4.16 22.73 -46.69
CA ILE A 574 -2.92 21.99 -47.03
C ILE A 574 -2.04 22.55 -48.19
N THR A 575 -0.84 23.06 -47.83
CA THR A 575 0.41 23.15 -48.67
C THR A 575 0.43 24.12 -49.88
N ASN A 576 1.56 24.55 -50.46
CA ASN A 576 2.99 24.49 -50.06
C ASN A 576 3.86 25.58 -50.75
N THR A 577 5.06 25.79 -50.20
CA THR A 577 6.35 26.16 -50.84
C THR A 577 6.42 27.13 -52.04
N SER A 578 7.25 28.16 -51.84
CA SER A 578 8.41 28.55 -52.69
C SER A 578 8.20 28.93 -54.17
N GLN A 579 8.62 30.16 -54.49
CA GLN A 579 9.62 30.36 -55.56
C GLN A 579 10.42 31.66 -55.34
N MET A 580 11.69 31.64 -55.73
CA MET A 580 12.54 32.83 -55.87
C MET A 580 12.96 32.96 -57.34
N TYR A 581 12.91 34.17 -57.87
CA TYR A 581 13.80 34.80 -58.87
C TYR A 581 13.61 36.31 -58.66
N GLU A 582 14.62 37.16 -58.38
CA GLU A 582 15.91 37.45 -59.05
C GLU A 582 15.78 38.65 -60.02
N GLU A 583 16.90 39.32 -60.34
CA GLU A 583 17.05 40.71 -60.83
C GLU A 583 16.75 41.82 -59.78
N GLY A 584 17.63 42.79 -59.50
CA GLY A 584 19.03 42.95 -59.90
C GLY A 584 19.62 44.35 -59.60
N SER A 585 20.92 44.53 -59.90
CA SER A 585 21.67 45.81 -60.09
C SER A 585 22.33 46.57 -58.91
N LEU A 586 23.62 46.25 -58.70
CA LEU A 586 24.79 47.15 -58.52
C LEU A 586 25.04 47.95 -57.20
N GLY A 587 26.34 48.13 -56.91
CA GLY A 587 26.95 48.76 -55.71
C GLY A 587 27.60 47.69 -54.81
N GLU A 588 28.90 47.39 -54.89
CA GLU A 588 30.07 48.19 -54.42
C GLU A 588 29.99 48.44 -52.90
N GLU A 589 30.95 48.04 -52.05
CA GLU A 589 32.35 47.60 -52.23
C GLU A 589 32.69 46.36 -51.36
N GLU A 590 33.62 45.51 -51.81
CA GLU A 590 34.27 44.45 -51.00
C GLU A 590 35.77 44.76 -50.86
N ASP A 591 36.33 44.67 -49.65
CA ASP A 591 37.74 44.97 -49.34
C ASP A 591 38.36 43.76 -48.61
N ASP A 592 38.84 42.79 -49.41
CA ASP A 592 39.26 41.46 -48.95
C ASP A 592 40.63 41.45 -48.23
N PHE A 593 40.68 40.75 -47.09
CA PHE A 593 41.92 40.39 -46.39
C PHE A 593 41.99 38.88 -46.10
N GLU A 594 41.91 38.04 -47.13
CA GLU A 594 42.09 36.59 -46.98
C GLU A 594 43.58 36.19 -46.98
N ILE A 595 44.10 35.76 -45.82
CA ILE A 595 45.48 35.31 -45.66
C ILE A 595 45.59 33.81 -45.95
N ASN A 596 46.23 33.47 -47.06
CA ASN A 596 46.56 32.09 -47.42
C ASN A 596 47.58 31.48 -46.44
N LEU A 597 47.21 30.39 -45.75
CA LEU A 597 48.15 29.40 -45.23
C LEU A 597 47.68 27.99 -45.60
N PHE A 598 48.41 27.35 -46.51
CA PHE A 598 48.39 25.90 -46.70
C PHE A 598 49.30 25.23 -45.68
N TYR A 599 48.74 24.42 -44.77
CA TYR A 599 49.16 23.02 -44.55
C TYR A 599 48.19 22.23 -43.66
#